data_AF-X1CB41-F1
#
_entry.id   AF-X1CB41-F1
#
_cell.length_a   1.000
_cell.length_b   1.000
_cell.length_c   1.000
_cell.angle_alpha   90.00
_cell.angle_beta   90.00
_cell.angle_gamma   90.00
#
_symmetry.space_group_name_H-M   'P 1'
#
loop_
_entity.id
_entity.type
_entity.pdbx_description
1 polymer ?
#
loop_
_entity_poly.entity_id
_entity_poly.type
_entity_poly.pdbx_seq_one_letter_code
_entity_poly.pdbx_strand_id
1 'polypeptide(L)' 'MNWKEMIKLAIDPETAKKIHYRAGTEIDNEPCSMCGEFCSIKILEEALSKSKKKKD' A
#
# COMPACT_ATOMS: atom_id res chain seq x y z
N MET A 1 -2.66 -3.94 -2.03
CA MET A 1 -2.81 -2.54 -1.55
C MET A 1 -3.37 -1.64 -2.65
N ASN A 2 -4.43 -0.86 -2.43
CA ASN A 2 -5.07 -0.05 -3.50
C ASN A 2 -4.94 1.47 -3.25
N TRP A 3 -3.81 2.06 -3.68
CA TRP A 3 -3.52 3.48 -3.48
C TRP A 3 -4.51 4.41 -4.17
N LYS A 4 -4.97 4.04 -5.37
CA LYS A 4 -5.95 4.83 -6.13
C LYS A 4 -7.24 5.03 -5.35
N GLU A 5 -7.78 3.96 -4.77
CA GLU A 5 -9.01 4.06 -3.97
C GLU A 5 -8.73 4.74 -2.61
N MET A 6 -7.60 4.46 -1.97
CA MET A 6 -7.21 5.13 -0.71
C MET A 6 -7.11 6.66 -0.87
N ILE A 7 -6.50 7.13 -1.95
CA ILE A 7 -6.37 8.57 -2.26
C ILE A 7 -7.74 9.18 -2.56
N LYS A 8 -8.58 8.50 -3.35
CA LYS A 8 -9.93 8.95 -3.67
C LYS A 8 -10.82 9.10 -2.42
N LEU A 9 -10.63 8.24 -1.42
CA LEU A 9 -11.38 8.26 -0.16
C LEU A 9 -10.79 9.22 0.90
N ALA A 10 -9.64 9.84 0.64
CA ALA A 10 -9.03 10.77 1.58
C ALA A 10 -9.87 12.05 1.73
N ILE A 11 -9.76 12.70 2.89
CA ILE A 11 -10.42 14.00 3.16
C ILE A 11 -9.98 15.07 2.16
N ASP A 12 -8.69 15.08 1.82
CA ASP A 12 -8.11 15.92 0.78
C ASP A 12 -7.30 15.03 -0.19
N PRO A 13 -7.92 14.57 -1.29
CA PRO A 13 -7.28 13.69 -2.28
C PRO A 13 -6.06 14.33 -2.94
N GLU A 14 -6.08 15.65 -3.17
CA GLU A 14 -5.00 16.36 -3.86
C GLU A 14 -3.74 16.40 -3.00
N THR A 15 -3.89 16.73 -1.72
CA THR A 15 -2.77 16.72 -0.77
C THR A 15 -2.25 15.30 -0.56
N ALA A 16 -3.13 14.31 -0.39
CA ALA A 16 -2.74 12.91 -0.22
C ALA A 16 -1.93 12.40 -1.43
N LYS A 17 -2.39 12.72 -2.65
CA LYS A 17 -1.70 12.40 -3.90
C LYS A 17 -0.30 13.02 -3.93
N LYS A 18 -0.18 14.32 -3.66
CA LYS A 18 1.12 15.03 -3.64
C LYS A 18 2.09 14.40 -2.65
N ILE A 19 1.63 14.06 -1.45
CA ILE A 19 2.49 13.45 -0.42
C ILE A 19 2.96 12.06 -0.83
N HIS A 20 2.09 11.24 -1.42
CA HIS A 20 2.44 9.89 -1.84
C HIS A 20 3.46 9.88 -2.98
N TYR A 21 3.22 10.68 -4.03
CA TYR A 21 4.06 10.68 -5.24
C TYR A 21 5.36 11.51 -5.11
N ARG A 22 5.55 12.30 -4.05
CA ARG A 22 6.74 13.18 -3.88
C ARG A 22 8.07 12.43 -3.89
N ALA A 23 8.07 11.14 -3.54
CA ALA A 23 9.27 10.31 -3.44
C ALA A 23 9.48 9.41 -4.67
N GLY A 24 8.74 9.62 -5.77
CA GLY A 24 8.86 8.81 -6.99
C GLY A 24 8.21 7.43 -6.90
N THR A 25 7.28 7.22 -5.97
CA THR A 25 6.47 5.99 -5.91
C THR A 25 5.47 5.98 -7.05
N GLU A 26 5.85 5.47 -8.23
CA GLU A 26 4.99 5.45 -9.42
C GLU A 26 4.16 4.17 -9.56
N ILE A 27 4.48 3.13 -8.78
CA ILE A 27 3.84 1.83 -8.92
C ILE A 27 2.63 1.73 -7.99
N ASP A 28 1.45 1.77 -8.60
CA ASP A 28 0.22 1.38 -7.95
C ASP A 28 0.37 -0.09 -7.47
N ASN A 29 0.10 -0.33 -6.19
CA ASN A 29 0.24 -1.60 -5.44
C ASN A 29 1.56 -1.86 -4.70
N GLU A 30 2.56 -0.98 -4.77
CA GLU A 30 3.77 -1.09 -3.91
C GLU A 30 3.60 -0.35 -2.57
N PRO A 31 4.34 -0.70 -1.52
CA PRO A 31 4.41 0.10 -0.29
C PRO A 31 4.88 1.53 -0.55
N CYS A 32 4.53 2.45 0.35
CA CYS A 32 5.07 3.80 0.27
C CYS A 32 6.57 3.82 0.56
N SER A 33 7.22 4.92 0.18
CA SER A 33 8.66 5.15 0.35
C SER A 33 9.15 5.21 1.80
N MET A 34 8.27 5.09 2.81
CA MET A 34 8.65 5.20 4.22
C MET A 34 9.34 3.93 4.73
N CYS A 35 8.74 2.76 4.47
CA CYS A 35 9.24 1.47 4.97
C CYS A 35 9.80 0.58 3.85
N GLY A 36 9.43 0.85 2.59
CA GLY A 36 9.85 0.04 1.44
C GLY A 36 9.50 -1.44 1.61
N GLU A 37 10.48 -2.31 1.45
CA GLU A 37 10.33 -3.77 1.55
C GLU A 37 9.87 -4.25 2.92
N PHE A 38 10.14 -3.49 3.99
CA PHE A 38 9.76 -3.84 5.37
C PHE A 38 8.37 -3.31 5.77
N CYS A 39 7.49 -3.09 4.79
CA CYS A 39 6.13 -2.62 5.06
C CYS A 39 5.32 -3.66 5.86
N SER A 40 4.86 -3.26 7.04
CA SER A 40 4.09 -4.12 7.96
C SER A 40 2.79 -4.66 7.34
N ILE A 41 2.09 -3.85 6.53
CA ILE A 41 0.85 -4.25 5.86
C ILE A 41 1.13 -5.32 4.79
N LYS A 42 2.19 -5.14 3.99
CA LYS A 42 2.62 -6.12 2.97
C LYS A 42 2.98 -7.46 3.63
N ILE A 43 3.80 -7.43 4.67
CA ILE A 43 4.20 -8.62 5.43
C ILE A 43 2.98 -9.34 6.02
N LEU A 44 2.02 -8.59 6.58
CA LEU A 44 0.80 -9.15 7.12
C LEU A 44 -0.08 -9.81 6.03
N GLU A 45 -0.26 -9.17 4.88
CA GLU A 45 -1.01 -9.71 3.74
C GLU A 45 -0.39 -11.01 3.22
N GLU A 46 0.94 -11.08 3.13
CA GLU A 46 1.68 -12.29 2.77
C GLU A 46 1.51 -13.41 3.81
N ALA A 47 1.55 -13.09 5.10
CA ALA A 47 1.34 -14.08 6.16
C ALA A 47 -0.09 -14.65 6.14
N LEU A 48 -1.09 -13.79 5.95
CA LEU A 48 -2.51 -14.17 5.89
C LEU A 48 -2.86 -14.93 4.60
N SER A 49 -2.23 -14.61 3.47
CA SER A 49 -2.44 -15.37 2.23
C SER A 49 -1.81 -16.77 2.28
N LYS A 50 -0.64 -16.91 2.93
CA LYS A 50 -0.01 -18.23 3.19
C LYS A 50 -0.86 -19.11 4.12
N SER A 51 -1.52 -18.54 5.13
CA SER A 51 -2.38 -19.31 6.03
C SER A 51 -3.66 -19.81 5.34
N LYS A 52 -4.22 -19.04 4.41
CA LYS A 52 -5.37 -19.48 3.58
C LYS A 52 -5.04 -20.71 2.73
N LYS A 53 -3.86 -20.74 2.10
CA LYS A 53 -3.41 -21.89 1.27
C LYS A 53 -3.17 -23.20 2.04
N LYS A 54 -3.06 -23.13 3.37
CA LYS A 54 -2.77 -24.30 4.22
C LYS A 54 -4.04 -24.95 4.76
N LYS A 55 -5.22 -24.38 4.46
CA LYS A 55 -6.52 -24.79 4.98
C LYS A 55 -7.40 -25.48 3.91
N ASP A 56 -6.87 -25.64 2.70
CA ASP A 56 -7.46 -26.39 1.58
C ASP A 56 -6.73 -27.72 1.40
#